data_AF-A0A7K0EJ81-F1
#
_entry.id   AF-A0A7K0EJ81-F1
#
_cell.length_a   1.000
_cell.length_b   1.000
_cell.length_c   1.000
_cell.angle_alpha   90.00
_cell.angle_beta   90.00
_cell.angle_gamma   90.00
#
_symmetry.space_group_name_H-M   'P 1'
#
loop_
_entity.id
_entity.type
_entity.pdbx_description
1 polymer ?
#
loop_
_entity_poly.entity_id
_entity_poly.type
_entity_poly.pdbx_seq_one_letter_code
_entity_poly.pdbx_strand_id
1 'polypeptide(L)'
;MKRANLITHRENLISQLNLELSLHNRTGKLSPTASTLLGRIQRVNERLVNREATTINGIIQKQDDLAKRVFESNESSDQLLDEINAVGQMLQRRADSYIVYEQQPNYIDYV
;
A
#
# COMPACT_ATOMS: atom_id res chain seq x y z
N MET A 1 4.03 -4.74 12.79
CA MET A 1 3.50 -3.41 12.36
C MET A 1 2.47 -3.61 11.24
N LYS A 2 1.31 -2.94 11.24
CA LYS A 2 0.23 -3.08 10.21
C LYS A 2 0.42 -2.07 9.06
N ARG A 3 -0.21 -2.27 7.89
CA ARG A 3 -0.12 -1.34 6.71
C ARG A 3 -0.57 0.08 7.07
N ALA A 4 -1.68 0.20 7.80
CA ALA A 4 -2.19 1.49 8.29
C ALA A 4 -1.12 2.26 9.08
N ASN A 5 -0.41 1.59 9.99
CA ASN A 5 0.67 2.22 10.76
C ASN A 5 1.84 2.72 9.88
N LEU A 6 2.15 2.04 8.77
CA LEU A 6 3.19 2.49 7.84
C LEU A 6 2.74 3.73 7.04
N ILE A 7 1.47 3.82 6.68
CA ILE A 7 0.90 5.00 6.00
C ILE A 7 0.92 6.19 6.93
N THR A 8 0.37 6.05 8.15
CA THR A 8 0.41 7.11 9.17
C THR A 8 1.84 7.55 9.47
N HIS A 9 2.78 6.60 9.53
CA HIS A 9 4.18 6.93 9.73
C HIS A 9 4.77 7.73 8.56
N ARG A 10 4.45 7.36 7.32
CA ARG A 10 4.86 8.11 6.13
C ARG A 10 4.28 9.54 6.12
N GLU A 11 2.99 9.69 6.42
CA GLU A 11 2.31 10.99 6.47
C GLU A 11 2.92 11.92 7.53
N ASN A 12 3.28 11.37 8.70
CA ASN A 12 4.00 12.10 9.73
C ASN A 12 5.39 12.55 9.26
N LEU A 13 6.13 11.69 8.55
CA LEU A 13 7.44 12.04 8.00
C LEU A 13 7.34 13.12 6.90
N ILE A 14 6.31 13.06 6.06
CA ILE A 14 6.03 14.09 5.04
C ILE A 14 5.69 15.42 5.72
N SER A 15 4.87 15.40 6.76
CA SER A 15 4.53 16.61 7.52
C SER A 15 5.77 17.25 8.15
N GLN A 16 6.68 16.45 8.71
CA GLN A 16 7.97 16.92 9.23
C GLN A 16 8.87 17.49 8.12
N LEU A 17 8.88 16.86 6.95
CA LEU A 17 9.65 17.35 5.80
C LEU A 17 9.13 18.70 5.33
N ASN A 18 7.80 18.88 5.23
CA ASN A 18 7.20 20.14 4.83
C ASN A 18 7.52 21.26 5.82
N LEU A 19 7.48 20.97 7.13
CA LEU A 19 7.90 21.93 8.16
C LEU A 19 9.37 22.31 7.98
N GLU A 20 10.26 21.34 7.83
CA GLU A 20 11.70 21.57 7.67
C GLU A 20 12.00 22.42 6.42
N LEU A 21 11.33 22.13 5.29
CA LEU A 21 11.45 22.88 4.05
C LEU A 21 10.94 24.32 4.23
N SER A 22 9.80 24.52 4.90
CA SER A 22 9.26 25.87 5.15
C SER A 22 10.23 26.75 5.95
N LEU A 23 11.01 26.16 6.86
CA LEU A 23 12.00 26.86 7.68
C LEU A 23 13.30 27.16 6.91
N HIS A 24 13.70 26.30 5.97
CA HIS A 24 15.00 26.37 5.28
C HIS A 24 14.94 26.79 3.81
N ASN A 25 13.73 27.08 3.29
CA ASN A 25 13.44 27.48 1.90
C ASN A 25 14.26 28.69 1.37
N ARG A 26 14.92 29.46 2.24
CA ARG A 26 15.67 30.66 1.85
C ARG A 26 17.07 30.39 1.28
N THR A 27 17.61 29.18 1.44
CA THR A 27 19.01 28.89 1.07
C THR A 27 19.21 28.16 -0.25
N GLY A 28 18.12 27.69 -0.89
CA GLY A 28 18.17 26.90 -2.14
C GLY A 28 18.87 25.54 -2.02
N LYS A 29 19.33 25.15 -0.83
CA LYS A 29 19.99 23.88 -0.53
C LYS A 29 19.13 23.09 0.44
N LEU A 30 19.01 21.77 0.21
CA LEU A 30 18.36 20.87 1.16
C LEU A 30 19.17 20.83 2.47
N SER A 31 18.47 20.97 3.59
CA SER A 31 19.10 20.78 4.90
C SER A 31 19.45 19.29 5.11
N PRO A 32 20.47 18.98 5.93
CA PRO A 32 20.77 17.59 6.32
C PRO A 32 19.56 16.85 6.93
N THR A 33 18.71 17.59 7.66
CA THR A 33 17.47 17.08 8.25
C THR A 33 16.47 16.69 7.16
N ALA A 34 16.24 17.55 6.16
CA ALA A 34 15.35 17.25 5.03
C ALA A 34 15.83 16.02 4.25
N SER A 35 17.14 15.90 3.98
CA SER A 35 17.73 14.71 3.35
C SER A 35 17.51 13.44 4.18
N THR A 36 17.64 13.53 5.51
CA THR A 36 17.38 12.41 6.42
C THR A 36 15.91 11.99 6.40
N LEU A 37 14.98 12.96 6.37
CA LEU A 37 13.54 12.71 6.29
C LEU A 37 13.16 12.04 4.97
N LEU A 38 13.72 12.50 3.84
CA LEU A 38 13.53 11.86 2.54
C LEU A 38 14.00 10.39 2.55
N GLY A 39 15.18 10.10 3.10
CA GLY A 39 15.66 8.72 3.21
C GLY A 39 14.79 7.85 4.12
N ARG A 40 14.16 8.42 5.16
CA ARG A 40 13.18 7.71 5.98
C ARG A 40 11.89 7.43 5.22
N ILE A 41 11.36 8.41 4.48
CA ILE A 41 10.17 8.25 3.62
C ILE A 41 10.40 7.16 2.59
N GLN A 42 11.56 7.15 1.92
CA GLN A 42 11.92 6.12 0.95
C GLN A 42 11.87 4.72 1.55
N ARG A 43 12.50 4.50 2.72
CA ARG A 43 12.46 3.19 3.41
C ARG A 43 11.05 2.76 3.80
N VAL A 44 10.17 3.70 4.16
CA VAL A 44 8.77 3.40 4.46
C VAL A 44 8.01 3.03 3.19
N ASN A 45 8.26 3.70 2.07
CA ASN A 45 7.70 3.35 0.77
C ASN A 45 8.14 1.96 0.31
N GLU A 46 9.43 1.63 0.40
CA GLU A 46 9.95 0.30 0.08
C GLU A 46 9.27 -0.80 0.91
N ARG A 47 9.06 -0.56 2.20
CA ARG A 47 8.33 -1.49 3.08
C ARG A 47 6.86 -1.64 2.71
N LEU A 48 6.21 -0.56 2.26
CA LEU A 48 4.83 -0.60 1.79
C LEU A 48 4.73 -1.44 0.50
N VAL A 49 5.61 -1.19 -0.47
CA VAL A 49 5.70 -1.90 -1.75
C VAL A 49 5.98 -3.39 -1.55
N ASN A 50 6.98 -3.74 -0.72
CA ASN A 50 7.33 -5.15 -0.50
C ASN A 50 6.19 -5.94 0.15
N ARG A 51 5.51 -5.35 1.14
CA ARG A 51 4.34 -5.99 1.77
C ARG A 51 3.19 -6.20 0.80
N GLU A 52 3.01 -5.24 -0.09
CA GLU A 52 2.01 -5.28 -1.14
C GLU A 52 2.31 -6.40 -2.14
N ALA A 53 3.55 -6.49 -2.63
CA ALA A 53 3.99 -7.59 -3.49
C ALA A 53 3.79 -8.96 -2.82
N THR A 54 4.15 -9.10 -1.53
CA THR A 54 3.90 -10.33 -0.77
C THR A 54 2.41 -10.67 -0.68
N THR A 55 1.55 -9.67 -0.49
CA THR A 55 0.10 -9.88 -0.38
C THR A 55 -0.51 -10.32 -1.71
N ILE A 56 -0.12 -9.67 -2.81
CA ILE A 56 -0.60 -10.00 -4.16
C ILE A 56 -0.15 -11.41 -4.55
N ASN A 57 1.12 -11.74 -4.35
CA ASN A 57 1.64 -13.07 -4.65
C ASN A 57 0.90 -14.16 -3.86
N GLY A 58 0.56 -13.90 -2.60
CA GLY A 58 -0.23 -14.83 -1.79
C GLY A 58 -1.67 -15.02 -2.27
N ILE A 59 -2.29 -13.99 -2.87
CA ILE A 59 -3.63 -14.10 -3.48
C ILE A 59 -3.55 -14.92 -4.77
N ILE A 60 -2.58 -14.63 -5.65
CA ILE A 60 -2.36 -15.35 -6.91
C ILE A 60 -2.12 -16.84 -6.63
N GLN A 61 -1.24 -17.15 -5.67
CA GLN A 61 -0.96 -18.54 -5.31
C GLN A 61 -2.22 -19.29 -4.84
N LYS A 62 -3.09 -18.64 -4.07
CA LYS A 62 -4.40 -19.23 -3.69
C LYS A 62 -5.32 -19.42 -4.88
N GLN A 63 -5.32 -18.50 -5.86
CA GLN A 63 -6.09 -18.68 -7.09
C GLN A 63 -5.58 -19.88 -7.89
N ASP A 64 -4.26 -20.03 -8.03
CA ASP A 64 -3.65 -21.16 -8.72
C ASP A 64 -3.98 -22.49 -8.04
N ASP A 65 -3.90 -22.54 -6.70
CA ASP A 65 -4.24 -23.74 -5.92
C ASP A 65 -5.73 -24.11 -6.06
N LEU A 66 -6.63 -23.11 -6.04
CA LEU A 66 -8.05 -23.33 -6.30
C LEU A 66 -8.31 -23.79 -7.74
N ALA A 67 -7.62 -23.20 -8.72
CA ALA A 67 -7.73 -23.61 -10.11
C ALA A 67 -7.30 -25.07 -10.31
N LYS A 68 -6.20 -25.50 -9.68
CA LYS A 68 -5.76 -26.91 -9.70
C LYS A 68 -6.80 -27.84 -9.08
N ARG A 69 -7.39 -27.47 -7.95
CA ARG A 69 -8.43 -28.28 -7.31
C ARG A 69 -9.67 -28.43 -8.19
N VAL A 70 -10.13 -27.35 -8.81
CA VAL A 70 -11.27 -27.36 -9.73
C VAL A 70 -10.97 -28.17 -10.99
N PHE A 71 -9.86 -27.87 -11.68
CA PHE A 71 -9.63 -28.36 -13.05
C PHE A 71 -8.79 -29.63 -13.13
N GLU A 72 -7.84 -29.85 -12.21
CA GLU A 72 -6.99 -31.04 -12.21
C GLU A 72 -7.57 -32.14 -11.29
N SER A 73 -8.13 -31.75 -10.14
CA SER A 73 -8.67 -32.69 -9.15
C SER A 73 -10.18 -32.94 -9.29
N ASN A 74 -10.87 -32.22 -10.20
CA ASN A 74 -12.33 -32.25 -10.35
C ASN A 74 -13.09 -32.08 -9.02
N GLU A 75 -12.53 -31.32 -8.09
CA GLU A 75 -13.20 -31.05 -6.83
C GLU A 75 -14.43 -30.17 -7.08
N SER A 76 -15.57 -30.58 -6.54
CA SER A 76 -16.83 -29.84 -6.61
C SER A 76 -17.52 -29.98 -5.26
N SER A 77 -17.25 -29.02 -4.38
CA SER A 77 -17.78 -28.98 -3.02
C SER A 77 -18.24 -27.57 -2.67
N ASP A 78 -19.22 -27.45 -1.78
CA ASP A 78 -19.67 -26.14 -1.28
C ASP A 78 -18.53 -25.39 -0.59
N GLN A 79 -17.62 -26.12 0.07
CA GLN A 79 -16.43 -25.56 0.67
C GLN A 79 -15.50 -24.91 -0.38
N LEU A 80 -15.36 -25.51 -1.55
CA LEU A 80 -14.56 -24.95 -2.65
C LEU A 80 -15.16 -23.64 -3.16
N LEU A 81 -16.50 -23.57 -3.27
CA LEU A 81 -17.20 -22.33 -3.64
C LEU A 81 -16.99 -21.22 -2.60
N ASP A 82 -17.06 -21.55 -1.31
CA ASP A 82 -16.77 -20.59 -0.23
C ASP A 82 -15.33 -20.06 -0.29
N GLU A 83 -14.36 -20.93 -0.57
CA GLU A 83 -12.96 -20.55 -0.71
C GLU A 83 -12.71 -19.65 -1.94
N ILE A 84 -13.34 -19.97 -3.08
CA ILE A 84 -13.31 -19.12 -4.29
C ILE A 84 -13.90 -17.74 -3.99
N ASN A 85 -15.06 -17.70 -3.35
CA ASN A 85 -15.70 -16.45 -2.95
C ASN A 85 -14.82 -15.63 -1.99
N ALA A 86 -14.17 -16.29 -1.04
CA ALA A 86 -13.25 -15.64 -0.11
C ALA A 86 -12.05 -15.00 -0.82
N VAL A 87 -11.45 -15.70 -1.79
CA VAL A 87 -10.34 -15.16 -2.61
C VAL A 87 -10.82 -14.00 -3.49
N GLY A 88 -12.02 -14.10 -4.08
CA GLY A 88 -12.66 -13.00 -4.80
C GLY A 88 -12.84 -11.74 -3.93
N GLN A 89 -13.29 -11.90 -2.68
CA GLN A 89 -13.39 -10.77 -1.73
C GLN A 89 -12.03 -10.19 -1.31
N MET A 90 -10.95 -10.98 -1.31
CA MET A 90 -9.60 -10.47 -1.06
C MET A 90 -9.14 -9.58 -2.22
N LEU A 91 -9.43 -9.96 -3.46
CA LEU A 91 -9.16 -9.16 -4.66
C LEU A 91 -9.99 -7.87 -4.67
N GLN A 92 -11.28 -7.95 -4.38
CA GLN A 92 -12.15 -6.77 -4.35
C GLN A 92 -11.68 -5.74 -3.33
N ARG A 93 -11.41 -6.18 -2.09
CA ARG A 93 -10.85 -5.31 -1.03
C ARG A 93 -9.53 -4.69 -1.43
N ARG A 94 -8.74 -5.40 -2.25
CA ARG A 94 -7.48 -4.85 -2.77
C ARG A 94 -7.74 -3.80 -3.85
N ALA A 95 -8.63 -4.04 -4.81
CA ALA A 95 -9.01 -3.07 -5.84
C ALA A 95 -9.58 -1.78 -5.21
N ASP A 96 -10.49 -1.91 -4.25
CA ASP A 96 -11.11 -0.77 -3.55
C ASP A 96 -10.07 0.06 -2.78
N SER A 97 -9.05 -0.60 -2.22
CA SER A 97 -7.97 0.09 -1.53
C SER A 97 -7.09 0.96 -2.44
N TYR A 98 -7.20 0.87 -3.77
CA TYR A 98 -6.58 1.81 -4.72
C TYR A 98 -7.52 2.97 -5.06
N ILE A 99 -8.83 2.72 -5.21
CA ILE A 99 -9.83 3.74 -5.58
C ILE A 99 -9.92 4.85 -4.51
N VAL A 100 -9.74 4.51 -3.23
CA VAL A 100 -9.76 5.49 -2.14
C VAL A 100 -8.56 6.47 -2.17
N TYR A 101 -7.43 6.12 -2.79
CA TYR A 101 -6.30 7.05 -2.93
C TYR A 101 -6.44 8.03 -4.10
N GLU A 102 -7.24 7.70 -5.11
CA GLU A 102 -7.50 8.63 -6.22
C GLU A 102 -8.56 9.68 -5.87
N GLN A 103 -9.37 9.45 -4.82
CA GLN A 103 -10.41 10.38 -4.36
C GLN A 103 -9.99 11.28 -3.19
N GLN A 104 -8.70 11.53 -2.98
CA GLN A 104 -8.32 12.69 -2.16
C GLN A 104 -8.44 13.95 -3.04
N PRO A 105 -9.41 14.85 -2.79
CA PRO A 105 -9.42 16.14 -3.48
C PRO A 105 -8.12 16.87 -3.12
N ASN A 106 -7.33 17.18 -4.15
CA ASN A 106 -6.21 18.11 -4.05
C ASN A 106 -6.74 19.48 -3.63
N TYR A 107 -6.95 19.70 -2.32
CA TYR A 107 -7.10 21.04 -1.79
C TYR A 107 -5.72 21.65 -1.65
N ILE A 108 -5.25 22.23 -2.75
CA ILE A 108 -4.20 23.25 -2.71
C ILE A 108 -4.93 24.58 -2.73
N ASP A 109 -5.30 25.09 -1.55
CA ASP A 109 -5.62 26.51 -1.41
C ASP A 109 -4.30 27.28 -1.33
N TYR A 110 -3.95 27.95 -2.44
CA TYR A 110 -2.90 28.97 -2.43
C TYR A 110 -3.46 30.24 -1.78
N VAL A 111 -2.83 30.68 -0.67
CA VAL A 111 -2.99 32.02 -0.11
C VAL A 111 -1.64 32.71 -0.09
#